data_AF-A0AAJ0F2K2-F1
#
_entry.id   AF-A0AAJ0F2K2-F1
#
_cell.length_a   1.000
_cell.length_b   1.000
_cell.length_c   1.000
_cell.angle_alpha   90.00
_cell.angle_beta   90.00
_cell.angle_gamma   90.00
#
_symmetry.space_group_name_H-M   'P 1'
#
loop_
_entity.id
_entity.type
_entity.pdbx_description
1 polymer ?
#
loop_
_entity_poly.entity_id
_entity_poly.type
_entity_poly.pdbx_seq_one_letter_code
_entity_poly.pdbx_strand_id
1 'polypeptide(L)'
;TCGAGLASELLAQKYSLPQPGDRTSPLAMYERGVFDEMAARAATTSSGHRSEEFNAAILPRCRTMVEAIGQRLAYEAALRPGNVVPEVLDLFEKCCVQEDASWHVEHRNDSRARIWTAEERAFTNL
;
A
#
# COMPACT_ATOMS: atom_id res chain seq x y z
N THR A 1 -15.94 7.58 7.80
CA THR A 1 -16.06 6.11 7.62
C THR A 1 -16.12 5.66 6.14
N CYS A 2 -15.70 6.48 5.16
CA CYS A 2 -15.77 6.10 3.72
C CYS A 2 -14.83 4.96 3.27
N GLY A 3 -13.71 4.70 3.95
CA GLY A 3 -12.73 3.69 3.51
C GLY A 3 -13.19 2.24 3.64
N ALA A 4 -14.12 1.95 4.55
CA ALA A 4 -14.58 0.59 4.82
C ALA A 4 -15.41 -0.01 3.66
N GLY A 5 -16.19 0.81 2.96
CA GLY A 5 -16.99 0.37 1.82
C GLY A 5 -16.11 -0.06 0.64
N LEU A 6 -15.17 0.81 0.25
CA LEU A 6 -14.27 0.55 -0.87
C LEU A 6 -13.39 -0.70 -0.65
N ALA A 7 -12.78 -0.83 0.54
CA ALA A 7 -11.94 -1.98 0.86
C ALA A 7 -12.74 -3.30 0.82
N SER A 8 -13.95 -3.32 1.39
CA SER A 8 -14.82 -4.50 1.36
C SER A 8 -15.27 -4.85 -0.08
N GLU A 9 -15.57 -3.86 -0.91
CA GLU A 9 -16.00 -4.08 -2.30
C GLU A 9 -14.85 -4.54 -3.21
N LEU A 10 -13.63 -4.06 -2.96
CA LEU A 10 -12.41 -4.55 -3.63
C LEU A 10 -12.09 -6.00 -3.24
N LEU A 11 -12.18 -6.34 -1.95
CA LEU A 11 -12.01 -7.72 -1.48
C LEU A 11 -13.09 -8.66 -2.05
N ALA A 12 -14.32 -8.16 -2.23
CA ALA A 12 -15.41 -8.89 -2.87
C ALA A 12 -15.31 -8.91 -4.42
N GLN A 13 -14.22 -8.40 -5.00
CA GLN A 13 -13.97 -8.32 -6.45
C GLN A 13 -15.07 -7.59 -7.24
N LYS A 14 -15.81 -6.68 -6.60
CA LYS A 14 -16.84 -5.87 -7.26
C LYS A 14 -16.26 -4.71 -8.08
N TYR A 15 -15.04 -4.29 -7.74
CA TYR A 15 -14.27 -3.31 -8.50
C TYR A 15 -12.90 -3.88 -8.88
N SER A 16 -12.41 -3.48 -10.03
CA SER A 16 -11.05 -3.79 -10.50
C SER A 16 -10.21 -2.52 -10.50
N LEU A 17 -9.08 -2.55 -9.81
CA LEU A 17 -8.06 -1.50 -9.89
C LEU A 17 -7.22 -1.68 -11.16
N PRO A 18 -6.71 -0.58 -11.75
CA PRO A 18 -5.74 -0.70 -12.83
C PRO A 18 -4.49 -1.42 -12.31
N GLN A 19 -3.97 -2.34 -13.13
CA GLN A 19 -2.80 -3.13 -12.74
C GLN A 19 -1.56 -2.23 -12.65
N PRO A 20 -0.62 -2.54 -11.73
CA PRO A 20 0.64 -1.83 -11.66
C PRO A 20 1.42 -1.89 -12.97
N GLY A 21 1.97 -0.74 -13.38
CA GLY A 21 2.83 -0.63 -14.56
C GLY A 21 4.16 -1.38 -14.35
N ASP A 22 4.75 -1.23 -13.18
CA ASP A 22 5.86 -2.05 -12.69
C ASP A 22 5.46 -2.76 -11.39
N ARG A 23 5.28 -4.07 -11.50
CA ARG A 23 4.90 -4.96 -10.39
C ARG A 23 6.03 -5.19 -9.38
N THR A 24 7.26 -4.84 -9.74
CA THR A 24 8.43 -4.97 -8.87
C THR A 24 8.75 -3.70 -8.09
N SER A 25 8.06 -2.61 -8.39
CA SER A 25 8.20 -1.35 -7.63
C SER A 25 7.80 -1.55 -6.16
N PRO A 26 8.45 -0.84 -5.22
CA PRO A 26 8.13 -0.93 -3.80
C PRO A 26 6.66 -0.75 -3.45
N LEU A 27 6.00 0.24 -4.08
CA LEU A 27 4.61 0.54 -3.81
C LEU A 27 3.67 -0.51 -4.41
N ALA A 28 4.01 -1.10 -5.57
CA ALA A 28 3.22 -2.19 -6.15
C ALA A 28 3.32 -3.49 -5.34
N MET A 29 4.52 -3.81 -4.84
CA MET A 29 4.71 -4.96 -3.94
C MET A 29 3.94 -4.76 -2.63
N TYR A 30 3.96 -3.55 -2.07
CA TYR A 30 3.24 -3.21 -0.84
C TYR A 30 1.71 -3.29 -1.01
N GLU A 31 1.15 -2.66 -2.06
CA GLU A 31 -0.28 -2.76 -2.39
C GLU A 31 -0.72 -4.23 -2.50
N ARG A 32 0.04 -5.05 -3.24
CA ARG A 32 -0.23 -6.48 -3.40
C ARG A 32 -0.21 -7.21 -2.05
N GLY A 33 0.84 -7.01 -1.26
CA GLY A 33 1.01 -7.69 0.03
C GLY A 33 -0.09 -7.39 1.02
N VAL A 34 -0.44 -6.11 1.18
CA VAL A 34 -1.54 -5.68 2.05
C VAL A 34 -2.87 -6.30 1.59
N PHE A 35 -3.11 -6.37 0.28
CA PHE A 35 -4.30 -7.02 -0.27
C PHE A 35 -4.34 -8.51 0.08
N ASP A 36 -3.22 -9.22 -0.14
CA ASP A 36 -3.11 -10.66 0.10
C ASP A 36 -3.28 -11.00 1.60
N GLU A 37 -2.68 -10.20 2.49
CA GLU A 37 -2.85 -10.34 3.95
C GLU A 37 -4.30 -10.12 4.39
N MET A 38 -4.97 -9.11 3.83
CA MET A 38 -6.38 -8.85 4.12
C MET A 38 -7.30 -9.94 3.57
N ALA A 39 -7.03 -10.44 2.37
CA ALA A 39 -7.77 -11.56 1.79
C ALA A 39 -7.59 -12.83 2.62
N ALA A 40 -6.37 -13.13 3.08
CA ALA A 40 -6.11 -14.27 3.95
C ALA A 40 -6.89 -14.16 5.28
N ARG A 41 -6.93 -12.97 5.90
CA ARG A 41 -7.72 -12.74 7.12
C ARG A 41 -9.22 -12.80 6.90
N ALA A 42 -9.71 -12.32 5.75
CA ALA A 42 -11.11 -12.44 5.39
C ALA A 42 -11.51 -13.92 5.27
N ALA A 43 -10.64 -14.75 4.69
CA ALA A 43 -10.88 -16.18 4.50
C ALA A 43 -10.91 -16.99 5.81
N THR A 44 -10.24 -16.53 6.87
CA THR A 44 -10.28 -17.20 8.19
C THR A 44 -11.55 -16.89 9.00
N THR A 45 -12.38 -15.95 8.53
CA THR A 45 -13.63 -15.62 9.22
C THR A 45 -14.75 -16.53 8.72
N SER A 46 -15.27 -17.39 9.59
CA SER A 46 -16.30 -18.39 9.29
C SER A 46 -17.71 -17.82 9.15
N SER A 47 -17.94 -16.59 9.64
CA SER A 47 -19.19 -15.85 9.56
C SER A 47 -19.09 -14.84 8.39
N GLY A 48 -20.11 -14.78 7.53
CA GLY A 48 -20.07 -14.02 6.27
C GLY A 48 -19.74 -12.52 6.44
N HIS A 49 -19.54 -11.80 5.33
CA HIS A 49 -19.01 -10.42 5.22
C HIS A 49 -19.65 -9.29 6.06
N ARG A 50 -20.62 -9.58 6.93
CA ARG A 50 -21.27 -8.63 7.84
C ARG A 50 -21.26 -9.07 9.30
N SER A 51 -20.51 -10.12 9.63
CA SER A 51 -20.36 -10.56 11.00
C SER A 51 -19.49 -9.61 11.80
N GLU A 52 -19.65 -9.66 13.12
CA GLU A 52 -18.82 -8.88 14.04
C GLU A 52 -17.36 -9.33 13.95
N GLU A 53 -17.10 -10.63 13.76
CA GLU A 53 -15.77 -11.17 13.58
C GLU A 53 -15.11 -10.65 12.29
N PHE A 54 -15.85 -10.58 11.19
CA PHE A 54 -15.35 -10.03 9.92
C PHE A 54 -15.01 -8.55 10.08
N ASN A 55 -15.91 -7.79 10.71
CA ASN A 55 -15.69 -6.38 10.97
C ASN A 55 -14.45 -6.15 11.84
N ALA A 56 -14.27 -6.93 12.90
CA ALA A 56 -13.09 -6.84 13.77
C ALA A 56 -11.79 -7.22 13.04
N ALA A 57 -11.83 -8.20 12.14
CA ALA A 57 -10.68 -8.63 11.36
C ALA A 57 -10.28 -7.61 10.27
N ILE A 58 -11.26 -7.01 9.60
CA ILE A 58 -11.06 -6.24 8.35
C ILE A 58 -11.09 -4.73 8.57
N LEU A 59 -12.04 -4.17 9.32
CA LEU A 59 -12.22 -2.72 9.44
C LEU A 59 -10.97 -1.96 9.91
N PRO A 60 -10.18 -2.46 10.89
CA PRO A 60 -8.97 -1.78 11.32
C PRO A 60 -7.91 -1.63 10.21
N ARG A 61 -7.97 -2.46 9.16
CA ARG A 61 -6.97 -2.54 8.08
C ARG A 61 -7.39 -1.86 6.80
N CYS A 62 -8.67 -1.51 6.66
CA CYS A 62 -9.19 -0.84 5.46
C CYS A 62 -8.42 0.46 5.15
N ARG A 63 -7.96 1.18 6.18
CA ARG A 63 -7.16 2.40 5.99
C ARG A 63 -5.84 2.08 5.30
N THR A 64 -5.05 1.16 5.85
CA THR A 64 -3.75 0.73 5.29
C THR A 64 -3.90 0.26 3.85
N MET A 65 -4.95 -0.50 3.54
CA MET A 65 -5.23 -0.95 2.17
C MET A 65 -5.51 0.19 1.21
N VAL A 66 -6.39 1.12 1.59
CA VAL A 66 -6.73 2.26 0.74
C VAL A 66 -5.52 3.19 0.55
N GLU A 67 -4.69 3.37 1.59
CA GLU A 67 -3.45 4.15 1.51
C GLU A 67 -2.45 3.48 0.57
N ALA A 68 -2.20 2.17 0.68
CA ALA A 68 -1.28 1.44 -0.20
C ALA A 68 -1.69 1.53 -1.68
N ILE A 69 -2.98 1.38 -1.98
CA ILE A 69 -3.54 1.57 -3.32
C ILE A 69 -3.31 3.02 -3.80
N GLY A 70 -3.64 3.99 -2.95
CA GLY A 70 -3.50 5.41 -3.26
C GLY A 70 -2.06 5.82 -3.54
N GLN A 71 -1.11 5.38 -2.71
CA GLN A 71 0.31 5.66 -2.84
C GLN A 71 0.85 5.16 -4.19
N ARG A 72 0.55 3.90 -4.55
CA ARG A 72 0.96 3.35 -5.85
C ARG A 72 0.36 4.14 -7.02
N LEU A 73 -0.95 4.38 -6.99
CA LEU A 73 -1.63 5.10 -8.07
C LEU A 73 -1.12 6.53 -8.23
N ALA A 74 -0.84 7.21 -7.12
CA ALA A 74 -0.28 8.55 -7.13
C ALA A 74 1.13 8.57 -7.74
N TYR A 75 2.00 7.64 -7.33
CA TYR A 75 3.35 7.50 -7.87
C TYR A 75 3.34 7.23 -9.38
N GLU A 76 2.54 6.28 -9.85
CA GLU A 76 2.42 5.98 -11.28
C GLU A 76 1.83 7.14 -12.09
N ALA A 77 0.90 7.90 -11.51
CA ALA A 77 0.38 9.10 -12.15
C ALA A 77 1.45 10.21 -12.27
N ALA A 78 2.34 10.32 -11.28
CA ALA A 78 3.44 11.28 -11.24
C ALA A 78 4.63 10.89 -12.14
N LEU A 79 4.84 9.59 -12.42
CA LEU A 79 5.87 9.09 -13.34
C LEU A 79 5.70 9.57 -14.79
N ARG A 80 4.51 10.04 -15.19
CA ARG A 80 4.28 10.49 -16.56
C ARG A 80 5.17 11.70 -16.90
N PRO A 81 5.78 11.75 -18.10
CA PRO A 81 6.68 12.83 -18.49
C PRO A 81 6.07 14.22 -18.27
N GLY A 82 6.82 15.09 -17.58
CA GLY A 82 6.42 16.49 -17.33
C GLY A 82 5.55 16.72 -16.10
N ASN A 83 5.19 15.68 -15.32
CA ASN A 83 4.33 15.84 -14.15
C ASN A 83 5.09 16.28 -12.88
N VAL A 84 6.20 15.62 -12.55
CA VAL A 84 6.95 15.84 -11.30
C VAL A 84 8.45 15.68 -11.58
N VAL A 85 9.29 16.45 -10.88
CA VAL A 85 10.75 16.30 -10.95
C VAL A 85 11.20 14.99 -10.28
N PRO A 86 12.21 14.27 -10.82
CA PRO A 86 12.60 12.96 -10.32
C PRO A 86 12.93 12.90 -8.83
N GLU A 87 13.52 13.96 -8.28
CA GLU A 87 13.96 14.05 -6.89
C GLU A 87 12.76 14.05 -5.91
N VAL A 88 11.69 14.79 -6.26
CA VAL A 88 10.44 14.81 -5.49
C VAL A 88 9.74 13.46 -5.58
N LEU A 89 9.81 12.80 -6.74
CA LEU A 89 9.20 11.49 -6.94
C LEU A 89 9.93 10.39 -6.15
N ASP A 90 11.26 10.42 -6.11
CA ASP A 90 12.07 9.53 -5.27
C ASP A 90 11.76 9.75 -3.78
N LEU A 91 11.73 11.00 -3.31
CA LEU A 91 11.37 11.32 -1.93
C LEU A 91 9.97 10.80 -1.58
N PHE A 92 8.98 11.00 -2.44
CA PHE A 92 7.62 10.51 -2.21
C PHE A 92 7.60 8.98 -2.01
N GLU A 93 8.31 8.23 -2.85
CA GLU A 93 8.41 6.78 -2.68
C GLU A 93 9.05 6.40 -1.34
N LYS A 94 10.15 7.06 -0.94
CA LYS A 94 10.82 6.74 0.33
C LYS A 94 9.96 7.07 1.54
N CYS A 95 9.24 8.19 1.53
CA CYS A 95 8.29 8.53 2.58
C CYS A 95 7.17 7.49 2.68
N CYS A 96 6.59 7.04 1.56
CA CYS A 96 5.58 5.98 1.58
C CYS A 96 6.12 4.66 2.17
N VAL A 97 7.36 4.29 1.83
CA VAL A 97 8.02 3.10 2.39
C VAL A 97 8.27 3.24 3.90
N GLN A 98 8.59 4.45 4.37
CA GLN A 98 8.83 4.73 5.78
C GLN A 98 7.52 4.68 6.60
N GLU A 99 6.37 5.06 6.04
CA GLU A 99 5.06 5.03 6.71
C GLU A 99 4.68 3.63 7.21
N ASP A 100 5.06 2.55 6.49
CA ASP A 100 4.95 1.16 6.96
C ASP A 100 6.27 0.39 6.82
N ALA A 101 7.33 0.92 7.45
CA ALA A 101 8.63 0.28 7.43
C ALA A 101 8.61 -1.17 7.98
N SER A 102 7.65 -1.53 8.85
CA SER A 102 7.47 -2.90 9.32
C SER A 102 7.20 -3.87 8.18
N TRP A 103 6.22 -3.55 7.34
CA TRP A 103 5.84 -4.41 6.23
C TRP A 103 7.02 -4.61 5.26
N HIS A 104 7.73 -3.52 4.94
CA HIS A 104 8.87 -3.58 4.03
C HIS A 104 10.05 -4.38 4.58
N VAL A 105 10.34 -4.29 5.88
CA VAL A 105 11.38 -5.10 6.53
C VAL A 105 11.02 -6.58 6.47
N GLU A 106 9.75 -6.92 6.71
CA GLU A 106 9.27 -8.30 6.69
C GLU A 106 9.29 -8.92 5.28
N HIS A 107 8.95 -8.15 4.25
CA HIS A 107 8.68 -8.69 2.91
C HIS A 107 9.75 -8.40 1.84
N ARG A 108 10.64 -7.42 2.03
CA ARG A 108 11.62 -7.00 1.00
C ARG A 108 13.08 -7.23 1.35
N ASN A 109 13.37 -7.92 2.47
CA ASN A 109 14.74 -8.08 2.98
C ASN A 109 15.44 -6.71 3.18
N ASP A 110 14.66 -5.70 3.57
CA ASP A 110 15.14 -4.38 3.95
C ASP A 110 15.40 -4.34 5.47
N SER A 111 16.16 -3.35 5.92
CA SER A 111 16.34 -3.08 7.34
C SER A 111 15.83 -1.68 7.65
N ARG A 112 15.31 -1.47 8.87
CA ARG A 112 14.85 -0.13 9.29
C ARG A 112 15.91 0.94 9.09
N ALA A 113 17.17 0.63 9.42
CA ALA A 113 18.30 1.53 9.21
C ALA A 113 18.47 1.91 7.73
N ARG A 114 18.36 0.94 6.80
CA ARG A 114 18.45 1.20 5.37
C ARG A 114 17.28 2.05 4.85
N ILE A 115 16.07 1.84 5.35
CA ILE A 115 14.90 2.64 4.96
C ILE A 115 15.09 4.09 5.42
N TRP A 116 15.49 4.33 6.68
CA TRP A 116 15.81 5.67 7.17
C TRP A 116 16.88 6.37 6.34
N THR A 117 18.01 5.72 6.11
CA THR A 117 19.10 6.31 5.31
C THR A 117 18.67 6.59 3.86
N ALA A 118 17.78 5.78 3.29
CA ALA A 118 17.26 6.02 1.95
C ALA A 118 16.36 7.27 1.90
N GLU A 119 15.48 7.45 2.89
CA GLU A 119 14.64 8.64 3.01
C GLU A 119 15.47 9.92 3.25
N GLU A 120 16.42 9.88 4.19
CA GLU A 120 17.33 11.00 4.48
C GLU A 120 18.13 11.44 3.24
N ARG A 121 18.61 10.46 2.45
CA ARG A 121 19.32 10.72 1.20
C ARG A 121 18.39 11.37 0.18
N ALA A 122 17.17 10.86 0.00
CA ALA A 122 16.21 11.42 -0.93
C ALA A 122 15.87 12.88 -0.56
N PHE A 123 15.72 13.18 0.74
CA PHE A 123 15.49 14.53 1.22
C PHE A 123 16.65 15.49 0.93
N THR A 124 17.89 15.01 1.05
CA THR A 124 19.10 15.81 0.78
C THR A 124 19.30 16.10 -0.72
N ASN A 125 18.65 15.34 -1.59
CA ASN A 125 18.74 15.50 -3.04
C ASN A 125 17.71 16.46 -3.63
N LEU A 126 16.79 17.01 -2.83
CA LEU A 126 15.85 18.07 -3.26
C LEU A 126 16.56 19.39 -3.55
#